data_AF-A0A225WQV5-F1
#
_entry.id   AF-A0A225WQV5-F1
#
_cell.length_a   1.000
_cell.length_b   1.000
_cell.length_c   1.000
_cell.angle_alpha   90.00
_cell.angle_beta   90.00
_cell.angle_gamma   90.00
#
_symmetry.space_group_name_H-M   'P 1'
#
loop_
_entity.id
_entity.type
_entity.pdbx_description
1 polymer ?
#
loop_
_entity_poly.entity_id
_entity_poly.type
_entity_poly.pdbx_seq_one_letter_code
_entity_poly.pdbx_strand_id
1 'polypeptide(L)'
;MLVNERRRLVCNAKDNKLFPPRGVYPEENVNNYDLISLFSRPVLVWIPEIFTKSVSCTVAGCTCAPKVKEYKQRVIEDVDCKYDVVYVKYQCKHGGSGSTFSTLSSRYAEIHSEAVYLPFFIGKKTGYTKQLIDHVHEGIMSPNGLASTLEHIMRRRQNRYYKLLTIFSHRVARNFKENTNYLAPIPPSAASFLKLNQVVAHGMLTELWLKHTVQYGPLCERVMKQCVVKKVNRIDHSAKFCKTLKEWEARGVRYNLIGAKLLLLVQN
;
A
#
# COMPACT_ATOMS: atom_id res chain seq x y z
N MET A 1 -13.01 -10.96 3.06
CA MET A 1 -14.08 -10.45 2.18
C MET A 1 -14.78 -11.63 1.51
N LEU A 2 -16.11 -11.58 1.38
CA LEU A 2 -16.89 -12.60 0.69
C LEU A 2 -16.66 -12.53 -0.84
N VAL A 3 -16.92 -13.63 -1.55
CA VAL A 3 -16.75 -13.71 -3.02
C VAL A 3 -17.64 -12.70 -3.75
N ASN A 4 -18.89 -12.54 -3.29
CA ASN A 4 -19.85 -11.61 -3.89
C ASN A 4 -19.40 -10.16 -3.74
N GLU A 5 -18.82 -9.81 -2.59
CA GLU A 5 -18.31 -8.46 -2.34
C GLU A 5 -17.11 -8.14 -3.23
N ARG A 6 -16.21 -9.11 -3.44
CA ARG A 6 -15.11 -8.96 -4.40
C ARG A 6 -15.61 -8.71 -5.82
N ARG A 7 -16.63 -9.43 -6.25
CA ARG A 7 -17.24 -9.24 -7.58
C ARG A 7 -17.86 -7.84 -7.69
N ARG A 8 -18.58 -7.38 -6.66
CA ARG A 8 -19.15 -6.02 -6.60
C ARG A 8 -18.08 -4.94 -6.75
N LEU A 9 -16.97 -5.05 -6.00
CA LEU A 9 -15.85 -4.12 -6.06
C LEU A 9 -15.17 -4.10 -7.44
N VAL A 10 -15.00 -5.27 -8.05
CA VAL A 10 -14.45 -5.39 -9.41
C VAL A 10 -15.35 -4.71 -10.44
N CYS A 11 -16.67 -4.97 -10.40
CA CYS A 11 -17.61 -4.33 -11.31
C CYS A 11 -17.60 -2.81 -11.13
N ASN A 12 -17.72 -2.34 -9.88
CA ASN A 12 -17.70 -0.91 -9.58
C ASN A 12 -16.41 -0.23 -10.07
N ALA A 13 -15.25 -0.87 -9.91
CA ALA A 13 -13.98 -0.32 -10.40
C ALA A 13 -13.94 -0.20 -11.93
N LYS A 14 -14.49 -1.19 -12.65
CA LYS A 14 -14.60 -1.16 -14.12
C LYS A 14 -15.58 -0.10 -14.60
N ASP A 15 -16.76 -0.05 -14.00
CA ASP A 15 -17.84 0.86 -14.40
C ASP A 15 -17.42 2.33 -14.21
N ASN A 16 -16.73 2.62 -13.10
CA ASN A 16 -16.27 3.97 -12.77
C ASN A 16 -14.85 4.29 -13.27
N LYS A 17 -14.23 3.37 -14.01
CA LYS A 17 -12.85 3.49 -14.52
C LYS A 17 -11.86 3.99 -13.46
N LEU A 18 -11.86 3.36 -12.29
CA LEU A 18 -11.09 3.82 -11.13
C LEU A 18 -9.59 3.67 -11.38
N PHE A 19 -8.96 4.75 -11.85
CA PHE A 19 -7.52 4.89 -12.06
C PHE A 19 -7.07 6.34 -11.76
N PRO A 20 -5.93 6.57 -11.10
CA PRO A 20 -5.02 5.58 -10.50
C PRO A 20 -5.68 4.79 -9.36
N PRO A 21 -5.15 3.59 -9.02
CA PRO A 21 -5.69 2.80 -7.91
C PRO A 21 -5.52 3.56 -6.60
N ARG A 22 -6.63 3.90 -5.94
CA ARG A 22 -6.64 4.50 -4.61
C ARG A 22 -7.27 3.57 -3.59
N GLY A 23 -6.79 3.64 -2.35
CA GLY A 23 -7.46 3.01 -1.23
C GLY A 23 -8.77 3.75 -0.96
N VAL A 24 -9.88 3.03 -0.93
CA VAL A 24 -11.18 3.53 -0.50
C VAL A 24 -11.35 3.19 0.95
N TYR A 25 -11.53 4.24 1.75
CA TYR A 25 -11.66 4.12 3.19
C TYR A 25 -13.14 4.01 3.59
N PRO A 26 -13.50 3.18 4.59
CA PRO A 26 -14.89 3.07 5.03
C PRO A 26 -15.49 4.41 5.48
N GLU A 27 -14.67 5.28 6.05
CA GLU A 27 -15.09 6.62 6.48
C GLU A 27 -15.40 7.60 5.32
N GLU A 28 -14.97 7.31 4.09
CA GLU A 28 -15.26 8.15 2.91
C GLU A 28 -16.67 7.93 2.37
N ASN A 29 -17.21 6.72 2.54
CA ASN A 29 -18.51 6.33 2.01
C ASN A 29 -19.35 5.64 3.10
N VAL A 30 -19.59 6.38 4.20
CA VAL A 30 -20.33 5.86 5.36
C VAL A 30 -21.77 5.54 4.97
N ASN A 31 -22.09 4.24 4.91
CA ASN A 31 -23.45 3.76 4.72
C ASN A 31 -24.24 3.92 6.03
N ASN A 32 -25.38 4.62 5.98
CA ASN A 32 -26.24 4.83 7.15
C ASN A 32 -26.89 3.54 7.67
N TYR A 33 -26.98 2.51 6.84
CA TYR A 33 -27.62 1.23 7.15
C TYR A 33 -26.65 0.18 7.70
N ASP A 34 -25.35 0.31 7.43
CA ASP A 34 -24.33 -0.62 7.90
C ASP A 34 -23.17 0.15 8.55
N LEU A 35 -23.43 0.67 9.75
CA LEU A 35 -22.43 1.41 10.51
C LEU A 35 -21.27 0.52 11.00
N ILE A 36 -21.44 -0.80 11.02
CA ILE A 36 -20.36 -1.73 11.39
C ILE A 36 -19.31 -1.80 10.29
N SER A 37 -19.70 -1.64 9.03
CA SER A 37 -18.78 -1.56 7.90
C SER A 37 -17.69 -0.49 8.06
N LEU A 38 -17.94 0.56 8.86
CA LEU A 38 -16.99 1.63 9.17
C LEU A 38 -15.68 1.11 9.79
N PHE A 39 -15.73 0.00 10.52
CA PHE A 39 -14.57 -0.62 11.16
C PHE A 39 -13.89 -1.68 10.28
N SER A 40 -14.35 -1.85 9.04
CA SER A 40 -13.74 -2.75 8.07
C SER A 40 -12.39 -2.23 7.59
N ARG A 41 -11.64 -3.10 6.89
CA ARG A 41 -10.39 -2.69 6.24
C ARG A 41 -10.69 -1.79 5.05
N PRO A 42 -9.89 -0.74 4.82
CA PRO A 42 -9.89 -0.03 3.56
C PRO A 42 -9.60 -0.98 2.40
N VAL A 43 -10.18 -0.70 1.24
CA VAL A 43 -10.11 -1.57 0.07
C VAL A 43 -9.39 -0.85 -1.07
N LEU A 44 -8.45 -1.52 -1.71
CA LEU A 44 -7.84 -1.05 -2.96
C LEU A 44 -8.08 -2.09 -4.05
N VAL A 45 -8.63 -1.66 -5.18
CA VAL A 45 -8.89 -2.52 -6.34
C VAL A 45 -7.84 -2.24 -7.41
N TRP A 46 -7.05 -3.26 -7.74
CA TRP A 46 -5.98 -3.20 -8.73
C TRP A 46 -6.30 -4.07 -9.95
N ILE A 47 -6.87 -3.45 -10.98
CA ILE A 47 -7.30 -4.09 -12.22
C ILE A 47 -6.72 -3.30 -13.40
N PRO A 48 -5.56 -3.71 -13.93
CA PRO A 48 -4.90 -2.98 -14.99
C PRO A 48 -5.73 -2.87 -16.28
N GLU A 49 -6.63 -3.81 -16.53
CA GLU A 49 -7.54 -3.82 -17.69
C GLU A 49 -8.46 -2.60 -17.77
N ILE A 50 -8.59 -1.84 -16.67
CA ILE A 50 -9.35 -0.58 -16.66
C ILE A 50 -8.68 0.48 -17.55
N PHE A 51 -7.35 0.44 -17.68
CA PHE A 51 -6.59 1.43 -18.44
C PHE A 51 -5.73 0.81 -19.57
N THR A 52 -5.23 -0.42 -19.43
CA THR A 52 -4.55 -1.11 -20.53
C THR A 52 -5.54 -1.89 -21.38
N LYS A 53 -5.52 -1.65 -22.70
CA LYS A 53 -6.33 -2.41 -23.67
C LYS A 53 -5.92 -3.89 -23.73
N SER A 54 -4.67 -4.20 -23.40
CA SER A 54 -4.12 -5.56 -23.42
C SER A 54 -3.00 -5.72 -22.40
N VAL A 55 -3.05 -6.82 -21.64
CA VAL A 55 -1.97 -7.20 -20.72
C VAL A 55 -1.04 -8.19 -21.41
N SER A 56 0.25 -7.88 -21.49
CA SER A 56 1.27 -8.80 -22.00
C SER A 56 1.54 -9.95 -21.02
N CYS A 57 1.74 -11.15 -21.56
CA CYS A 57 2.10 -12.30 -20.74
C CYS A 57 3.47 -12.10 -20.09
N THR A 58 3.61 -12.49 -18.82
CA THR A 58 4.89 -12.41 -18.14
C THR A 58 5.82 -13.58 -18.47
N VAL A 59 5.32 -14.70 -19.01
CA VAL A 59 6.14 -15.89 -19.36
C VAL A 59 7.12 -15.53 -20.48
N ALA A 60 8.40 -15.86 -20.29
CA ALA A 60 9.47 -15.54 -21.24
C ALA A 60 9.15 -16.12 -22.61
N GLY A 61 9.24 -15.28 -23.65
CA GLY A 61 8.94 -15.66 -25.03
C GLY A 61 7.46 -15.91 -25.33
N CYS A 62 6.52 -15.75 -24.38
CA CYS A 62 5.10 -15.91 -24.67
C CYS A 62 4.52 -14.65 -25.29
N THR A 63 3.98 -14.78 -26.49
CA THR A 63 3.17 -13.74 -27.17
C THR A 63 1.67 -13.94 -26.98
N CYS A 64 1.29 -14.83 -26.06
CA CYS A 64 -0.11 -15.09 -25.76
C CYS A 64 -0.82 -13.87 -25.19
N ALA A 65 -2.08 -13.68 -25.57
CA ALA A 65 -3.02 -12.84 -24.85
C ALA A 65 -3.51 -13.58 -23.58
N PRO A 66 -3.07 -13.20 -22.38
CA PRO A 66 -3.46 -13.83 -21.14
C PRO A 66 -4.95 -13.58 -20.86
N LYS A 67 -5.64 -14.58 -20.31
CA LYS A 67 -7.04 -14.44 -19.89
C LYS A 67 -7.13 -14.29 -18.37
N VAL A 68 -8.09 -13.51 -17.90
CA VAL A 68 -8.42 -13.43 -16.48
C VAL A 68 -8.85 -14.83 -16.02
N LYS A 69 -8.12 -15.41 -15.07
CA LYS A 69 -8.48 -16.67 -14.42
C LYS A 69 -9.42 -16.43 -13.25
N GLU A 70 -9.04 -15.49 -12.38
CA GLU A 70 -9.81 -15.15 -11.19
C GLU A 70 -9.33 -13.81 -10.59
N TYR A 71 -10.22 -13.13 -9.88
CA TYR A 71 -9.88 -12.01 -9.01
C TYR A 71 -9.51 -12.54 -7.64
N LYS A 72 -8.32 -12.21 -7.16
CA LYS A 72 -7.80 -12.59 -5.85
C LYS A 72 -7.85 -11.42 -4.89
N GLN A 73 -7.69 -11.72 -3.61
CA GLN A 73 -7.54 -10.73 -2.55
C GLN A 73 -6.29 -11.08 -1.74
N ARG A 74 -5.60 -10.06 -1.25
CA ARG A 74 -4.61 -10.20 -0.17
C ARG A 74 -4.71 -9.05 0.81
N VAL A 75 -4.28 -9.29 2.04
CA VAL A 75 -4.13 -8.23 3.04
C VAL A 75 -2.76 -7.59 2.87
N ILE A 76 -2.71 -6.26 2.91
CA ILE A 76 -1.48 -5.47 2.85
C ILE A 76 -1.34 -4.65 4.13
N GLU A 77 -0.15 -4.67 4.72
CA GLU A 77 0.18 -3.90 5.92
C GLU A 77 0.50 -2.45 5.58
N ASP A 78 -0.07 -1.53 6.34
CA ASP A 78 0.20 -0.10 6.26
C ASP A 78 0.48 0.49 7.65
N VAL A 79 0.82 1.77 7.71
CA VAL A 79 1.04 2.47 8.98
C VAL A 79 -0.26 2.54 9.79
N ASP A 80 -1.32 3.07 9.21
CA ASP A 80 -2.54 3.38 9.97
C ASP A 80 -3.54 2.22 10.06
N CYS A 81 -3.41 1.22 9.19
CA CYS A 81 -4.34 0.11 9.09
C CYS A 81 -3.75 -1.08 8.30
N LYS A 82 -4.62 -2.02 7.94
CA LYS A 82 -4.36 -3.01 6.89
C LYS A 82 -5.35 -2.80 5.75
N TYR A 83 -4.90 -2.94 4.50
CA TYR A 83 -5.77 -2.90 3.32
C TYR A 83 -6.18 -4.30 2.89
N ASP A 84 -7.39 -4.41 2.37
CA ASP A 84 -7.75 -5.48 1.47
C ASP A 84 -7.46 -5.06 0.02
N VAL A 85 -6.50 -5.72 -0.61
CA VAL A 85 -6.14 -5.48 -2.01
C VAL A 85 -6.74 -6.56 -2.89
N VAL A 86 -7.64 -6.15 -3.79
CA VAL A 86 -8.20 -7.00 -4.84
C VAL A 86 -7.32 -6.87 -6.09
N TYR A 87 -6.89 -8.00 -6.65
CA TYR A 87 -5.97 -8.04 -7.78
C TYR A 87 -6.29 -9.16 -8.77
N VAL A 88 -5.68 -9.11 -9.95
CA VAL A 88 -5.99 -10.05 -11.04
C VAL A 88 -4.98 -11.18 -11.09
N LYS A 89 -5.48 -12.40 -11.25
CA LYS A 89 -4.69 -13.57 -11.64
C LYS A 89 -5.03 -13.96 -13.07
N TYR A 90 -4.01 -13.98 -13.91
CA TYR A 90 -4.07 -14.33 -15.31
C TYR A 90 -3.66 -15.78 -15.56
N GLN A 91 -4.20 -16.38 -16.60
CA GLN A 91 -3.78 -17.66 -17.15
C GLN A 91 -3.07 -17.45 -18.49
N CYS A 92 -1.87 -18.01 -18.58
CA CYS A 92 -1.11 -18.13 -19.82
C CYS A 92 -1.61 -19.34 -20.62
N LYS A 93 -1.73 -19.21 -21.95
CA LYS A 93 -2.16 -20.30 -22.83
C LYS A 93 -1.04 -21.30 -23.17
N HIS A 94 0.22 -20.85 -23.21
CA HIS A 94 1.35 -21.66 -23.70
C HIS A 94 2.21 -22.27 -22.59
N GLY A 95 2.10 -21.80 -21.34
CA GLY A 95 2.89 -22.32 -20.22
C GLY A 95 2.30 -23.57 -19.58
N GLY A 96 2.07 -24.64 -20.34
CA GLY A 96 1.48 -25.88 -19.82
C GLY A 96 0.14 -25.72 -19.09
N SER A 97 -0.39 -26.82 -18.56
CA SER A 97 -1.63 -26.81 -17.75
C SER A 97 -1.38 -26.22 -16.36
N GLY A 98 -1.29 -24.89 -16.25
CA GLY A 98 -1.21 -24.23 -14.95
C GLY A 98 -0.41 -22.93 -14.88
N SER A 99 0.28 -22.51 -15.93
CA SER A 99 1.02 -21.24 -15.87
C SER A 99 0.06 -20.07 -15.67
N THR A 100 0.20 -19.45 -14.50
CA THR A 100 -0.56 -18.28 -14.09
C THR A 100 0.39 -17.25 -13.54
N PHE A 101 0.03 -15.99 -13.69
CA PHE A 101 0.74 -14.90 -13.05
C PHE A 101 -0.27 -13.91 -12.49
N SER A 102 0.16 -13.07 -11.56
CA SER A 102 -0.69 -12.05 -10.97
C SER A 102 -0.14 -10.66 -11.24
N THR A 103 -1.03 -9.68 -11.19
CA THR A 103 -0.66 -8.25 -11.25
C THR A 103 0.13 -7.78 -10.03
N LEU A 104 0.29 -8.66 -9.03
CA LEU A 104 1.11 -8.46 -7.83
C LEU A 104 2.39 -9.31 -7.83
N SER A 105 2.77 -9.91 -8.96
CA SER A 105 4.02 -10.64 -9.09
C SER A 105 5.15 -9.70 -9.50
N SER A 106 6.38 -9.95 -9.01
CA SER A 106 7.56 -9.13 -9.35
C SER A 106 7.78 -9.06 -10.87
N ARG A 107 7.59 -10.19 -11.56
CA ARG A 107 7.68 -10.28 -13.02
C ARG A 107 6.64 -9.44 -13.76
N TYR A 108 5.46 -9.23 -13.17
CA TYR A 108 4.50 -8.28 -13.72
C TYR A 108 5.04 -6.86 -13.62
N ALA A 109 5.53 -6.45 -12.44
CA ALA A 109 6.07 -5.11 -12.22
C ALA A 109 7.30 -4.79 -13.09
N GLU A 110 8.11 -5.78 -13.43
CA GLU A 110 9.28 -5.62 -14.31
C GLU A 110 8.89 -5.30 -15.76
N ILE A 111 7.73 -5.76 -16.22
CA ILE A 111 7.29 -5.65 -17.62
C ILE A 111 6.29 -4.49 -17.78
N HIS A 112 5.52 -4.20 -16.73
CA HIS A 112 4.36 -3.32 -16.77
C HIS A 112 4.57 -2.07 -15.93
N SER A 113 4.94 -0.97 -16.56
CA SER A 113 5.31 0.29 -15.91
C SER A 113 4.24 0.88 -14.99
N GLU A 114 2.95 0.60 -15.26
CA GLU A 114 1.82 1.01 -14.42
C GLU A 114 1.89 0.52 -12.97
N ALA A 115 2.69 -0.52 -12.72
CA ALA A 115 2.94 -1.06 -11.39
C ALA A 115 3.51 0.00 -10.44
N VAL A 116 4.13 1.06 -10.98
CA VAL A 116 4.65 2.20 -10.20
C VAL A 116 3.56 2.91 -9.39
N TYR A 117 2.32 2.94 -9.89
CA TYR A 117 1.19 3.61 -9.26
C TYR A 117 0.66 2.87 -8.03
N LEU A 118 1.11 1.63 -7.79
CA LEU A 118 0.73 0.93 -6.57
C LEU A 118 1.42 1.57 -5.35
N PRO A 119 0.65 1.91 -4.29
CA PRO A 119 1.20 2.49 -3.08
C PRO A 119 1.94 1.46 -2.19
N PHE A 120 2.13 0.24 -2.68
CA PHE A 120 2.73 -0.87 -1.94
C PHE A 120 3.68 -1.70 -2.81
N PHE A 121 4.56 -2.45 -2.15
CA PHE A 121 5.55 -3.27 -2.84
C PHE A 121 4.93 -4.50 -3.48
N ILE A 122 5.39 -4.77 -4.70
CA ILE A 122 5.02 -5.91 -5.52
C ILE A 122 6.09 -6.98 -5.28
N GLY A 123 5.71 -8.07 -4.61
CA GLY A 123 6.65 -9.08 -4.12
C GLY A 123 5.95 -10.24 -3.40
N LYS A 124 6.70 -11.33 -3.16
CA LYS A 124 6.21 -12.62 -2.64
C LYS A 124 5.41 -12.49 -1.33
N LYS A 125 4.40 -13.37 -1.18
CA LYS A 125 3.55 -13.77 -0.02
C LYS A 125 3.00 -12.68 0.93
N THR A 126 3.72 -11.63 1.27
CA THR A 126 3.32 -10.56 2.19
C THR A 126 3.37 -9.20 1.49
N GLY A 127 2.32 -8.39 1.65
CA GLY A 127 2.24 -7.06 1.05
C GLY A 127 2.45 -5.98 2.11
N TYR A 128 3.26 -4.98 1.79
CA TYR A 128 3.54 -3.83 2.66
C TYR A 128 3.50 -2.54 1.83
N THR A 129 2.95 -1.46 2.38
CA THR A 129 2.98 -0.16 1.73
C THR A 129 4.39 0.43 1.69
N LYS A 130 4.64 1.30 0.70
CA LYS A 130 5.87 2.11 0.63
C LYS A 130 6.06 2.90 1.93
N GLN A 131 4.97 3.52 2.38
CA GLN A 131 4.91 4.28 3.62
C GLN A 131 5.30 3.46 4.86
N LEU A 132 4.84 2.21 4.97
CA LEU A 132 5.21 1.36 6.11
C LEU A 132 6.70 1.03 6.10
N ILE A 133 7.27 0.69 4.94
CA ILE A 133 8.71 0.43 4.84
C ILE A 133 9.53 1.68 5.13
N ASP A 134 9.04 2.85 4.72
CA ASP A 134 9.69 4.12 5.06
C ASP A 134 9.76 4.36 6.57
N HIS A 135 8.68 4.03 7.30
CA HIS A 135 8.66 4.09 8.77
C HIS A 135 9.62 3.05 9.37
N VAL A 136 9.61 1.82 8.86
CA VAL A 136 10.52 0.75 9.33
C VAL A 136 11.96 1.16 9.12
N HIS A 137 12.30 1.73 7.96
CA HIS A 137 13.63 2.24 7.67
C HIS A 137 14.02 3.35 8.66
N GLU A 138 13.14 4.33 8.89
CA GLU A 138 13.40 5.38 9.89
C GLU A 138 13.61 4.82 11.28
N GLY A 139 12.81 3.82 11.69
CA GLY A 139 12.95 3.13 12.96
C GLY A 139 14.27 2.41 13.11
N ILE A 140 14.67 1.63 12.10
CA ILE A 140 15.96 0.92 12.10
C ILE A 140 17.13 1.90 12.17
N MET A 141 17.03 3.04 11.48
CA MET A 141 18.06 4.07 11.49
C MET A 141 17.96 5.00 12.72
N SER A 142 16.94 4.90 13.56
CA SER A 142 16.68 5.74 14.75
C SER A 142 17.55 5.30 15.94
N PRO A 143 17.95 6.20 16.88
CA PRO A 143 18.67 5.75 18.07
C PRO A 143 17.75 4.94 19.00
N ASN A 144 16.43 5.14 18.87
CA ASN A 144 15.38 4.46 19.63
C ASN A 144 14.97 3.13 18.97
N GLY A 145 15.58 2.79 17.83
CA GLY A 145 15.35 1.55 17.10
C GLY A 145 13.93 1.35 16.56
N LEU A 146 13.72 0.15 16.03
CA LEU A 146 12.45 -0.26 15.41
C LEU A 146 11.33 -0.47 16.44
N ALA A 147 11.64 -0.78 17.70
CA ALA A 147 10.65 -0.95 18.76
C ALA A 147 9.80 0.32 18.98
N SER A 148 10.45 1.49 19.08
CA SER A 148 9.74 2.77 19.21
C SER A 148 8.85 3.08 17.99
N THR A 149 9.29 2.68 16.79
CA THR A 149 8.48 2.81 15.57
C THR A 149 7.26 1.91 15.60
N LEU A 150 7.40 0.68 16.08
CA LEU A 150 6.28 -0.24 16.24
C LEU A 150 5.24 0.28 17.24
N GLU A 151 5.67 0.82 18.37
CA GLU A 151 4.79 1.47 19.34
C GLU A 151 4.06 2.67 18.72
N HIS A 152 4.78 3.50 17.95
CA HIS A 152 4.18 4.61 17.24
C HIS A 152 3.12 4.16 16.22
N ILE A 153 3.41 3.13 15.42
CA ILE A 153 2.44 2.54 14.49
C ILE A 153 1.22 2.02 15.26
N MET A 154 1.41 1.34 16.39
CA MET A 154 0.29 0.84 17.19
C MET A 154 -0.57 1.96 17.76
N ARG A 155 0.06 3.03 18.25
CA ARG A 155 -0.65 4.23 18.67
C ARG A 155 -1.44 4.88 17.53
N ARG A 156 -0.88 4.91 16.32
CA ARG A 156 -1.60 5.43 15.14
C ARG A 156 -2.83 4.59 14.78
N ARG A 157 -2.69 3.26 14.79
CA ARG A 157 -3.83 2.34 14.57
C ARG A 157 -4.90 2.48 15.65
N GLN A 158 -4.52 2.69 16.90
CA GLN A 158 -5.45 2.99 18.00
C GLN A 158 -6.14 4.35 17.83
N ASN A 159 -5.40 5.39 17.45
CA ASN A 159 -5.98 6.70 17.15
C ASN A 159 -6.99 6.62 16.00
N ARG A 160 -6.72 5.82 14.97
CA ARG A 160 -7.67 5.55 13.88
C ARG A 160 -8.96 4.92 14.42
N TYR A 161 -8.88 3.93 15.30
CA TYR A 161 -10.08 3.34 15.93
C TYR A 161 -10.96 4.41 16.60
N TYR A 162 -10.37 5.29 17.41
CA TYR A 162 -11.14 6.33 18.09
C TYR A 162 -11.74 7.35 17.12
N LYS A 163 -11.05 7.70 16.02
CA LYS A 163 -11.64 8.51 14.95
C LYS A 163 -12.87 7.85 14.33
N LEU A 164 -12.79 6.55 14.03
CA LEU A 164 -13.92 5.80 13.49
C LEU A 164 -15.06 5.72 14.51
N LEU A 165 -14.75 5.55 15.79
CA LEU A 165 -15.76 5.54 16.87
C LEU A 165 -16.47 6.89 17.00
N THR A 166 -15.79 8.01 16.80
CA THR A 166 -16.42 9.34 16.73
C THR A 166 -17.37 9.47 15.54
N ILE A 167 -16.97 9.00 14.36
CA ILE A 167 -17.85 9.00 13.18
C ILE A 167 -19.07 8.11 13.42
N PHE A 168 -18.87 6.94 14.02
CA PHE A 168 -19.92 6.01 14.40
C PHE A 168 -20.93 6.64 15.36
N SER A 169 -20.47 7.27 16.45
CA SER A 169 -21.35 7.88 17.44
C SER A 169 -22.17 9.03 16.86
N HIS A 170 -21.56 9.87 16.02
CA HIS A 170 -22.27 10.92 15.29
C HIS A 170 -23.38 10.36 14.38
N ARG A 171 -23.15 9.22 13.72
CA ARG A 171 -24.19 8.59 12.89
C ARG A 171 -25.29 7.92 13.69
N VAL A 172 -24.95 7.23 14.78
CA VAL A 172 -25.97 6.69 15.69
C VAL A 172 -26.88 7.81 16.21
N ALA A 173 -26.29 8.91 16.68
CA ALA A 173 -27.05 10.05 17.18
C ALA A 173 -27.98 10.65 16.12
N ARG A 174 -27.51 10.77 14.87
CA ARG A 174 -28.36 11.26 13.77
C ARG A 174 -29.47 10.27 13.41
N ASN A 175 -29.15 8.98 13.26
CA ASN A 175 -30.15 7.97 12.92
C ASN A 175 -31.24 7.87 14.01
N PHE A 176 -30.87 8.05 15.29
CA PHE A 176 -31.83 8.11 16.39
C PHE A 176 -32.73 9.35 16.35
N LYS A 177 -32.21 10.50 15.90
CA LYS A 177 -33.02 11.71 15.67
C LYS A 177 -34.03 11.52 14.53
N GLU A 178 -33.65 10.79 13.48
CA GLU A 178 -34.52 10.49 12.33
C GLU A 178 -35.53 9.37 12.65
N ASN A 179 -35.16 8.42 13.50
CA ASN A 179 -36.01 7.31 13.95
C ASN A 179 -35.71 6.99 15.42
N THR A 180 -36.62 7.35 16.32
CA THR A 180 -36.48 7.12 17.76
C THR A 180 -36.46 5.64 18.15
N ASN A 181 -36.95 4.75 17.29
CA ASN A 181 -36.88 3.30 17.47
C ASN A 181 -35.61 2.67 16.86
N TYR A 182 -34.65 3.49 16.40
CA TYR A 182 -33.40 3.00 15.83
C TYR A 182 -32.57 2.25 16.87
N LEU A 183 -32.32 0.97 16.60
CA LEU A 183 -31.44 0.12 17.39
C LEU A 183 -30.02 0.22 16.83
N ALA A 184 -29.16 0.94 17.54
CA ALA A 184 -27.77 1.09 17.16
C ALA A 184 -27.03 -0.25 17.27
N PRO A 185 -26.22 -0.63 16.28
CA PRO A 185 -25.38 -1.82 16.40
C PRO A 185 -24.25 -1.58 17.42
N ILE A 186 -23.64 -2.64 17.94
CA ILE A 186 -22.54 -2.52 18.89
C ILE A 186 -21.22 -2.42 18.11
N PRO A 187 -20.45 -1.32 18.23
CA PRO A 187 -19.17 -1.22 17.55
C PRO A 187 -18.17 -2.23 18.15
N PRO A 188 -17.19 -2.71 17.36
CA PRO A 188 -16.14 -3.58 17.89
C PRO A 188 -15.34 -2.85 18.98
N SER A 189 -14.86 -3.58 19.98
CA SER A 189 -13.99 -3.00 21.01
C SER A 189 -12.63 -2.58 20.44
N ALA A 190 -11.95 -1.65 21.11
CA ALA A 190 -10.60 -1.24 20.75
C ALA A 190 -9.64 -2.45 20.69
N ALA A 191 -9.74 -3.38 21.65
CA ALA A 191 -8.93 -4.59 21.68
C ALA A 191 -9.20 -5.50 20.47
N SER A 192 -10.46 -5.73 20.11
CA SER A 192 -10.83 -6.51 18.93
C SER A 192 -10.34 -5.85 17.63
N PHE A 193 -10.50 -4.53 17.51
CA PHE A 193 -10.02 -3.77 16.36
C PHE A 193 -8.50 -3.83 16.23
N LEU A 194 -7.77 -3.62 17.33
CA LEU A 194 -6.31 -3.66 17.36
C LEU A 194 -5.76 -5.06 17.09
N LYS A 195 -6.45 -6.12 17.54
CA LYS A 195 -6.08 -7.50 17.22
C LYS A 195 -6.17 -7.77 15.71
N LEU A 196 -7.23 -7.30 15.06
CA LEU A 196 -7.39 -7.43 13.59
C LEU A 196 -6.41 -6.56 12.79
N ASN A 197 -5.95 -5.47 13.41
CA ASN A 197 -4.99 -4.51 12.87
C ASN A 197 -3.66 -4.57 13.63
N GLN A 198 -3.21 -5.76 14.07
CA GLN A 198 -1.93 -5.88 14.76
C GLN A 198 -0.77 -5.69 13.78
N VAL A 199 0.27 -4.95 14.18
CA VAL A 199 1.48 -4.81 13.36
C VAL A 199 2.23 -6.13 13.34
N VAL A 200 2.84 -6.42 12.21
CA VAL A 200 3.72 -7.58 12.01
C VAL A 200 4.90 -7.52 12.97
N ALA A 201 5.35 -8.68 13.43
CA ALA A 201 6.40 -8.79 14.43
C ALA A 201 7.73 -8.14 13.97
N HIS A 202 8.48 -7.62 14.94
CA HIS A 202 9.77 -6.95 14.73
C HIS A 202 10.70 -7.71 13.78
N GLY A 203 10.94 -9.01 14.04
CA GLY A 203 11.84 -9.83 13.21
C GLY A 203 11.44 -9.91 11.74
N MET A 204 10.13 -9.94 11.43
CA MET A 204 9.65 -9.96 10.05
C MET A 204 9.88 -8.63 9.33
N LEU A 205 9.76 -7.51 10.05
CA LEU A 205 9.99 -6.18 9.47
C LEU A 205 11.48 -5.92 9.21
N THR A 206 12.37 -6.40 10.08
CA THR A 206 13.83 -6.33 9.85
C THR A 206 14.24 -7.16 8.63
N GLU A 207 13.77 -8.40 8.52
CA GLU A 207 14.06 -9.27 7.37
C GLU A 207 13.55 -8.66 6.06
N LEU A 208 12.34 -8.11 6.09
CA LEU A 208 11.74 -7.42 4.96
C LEU A 208 12.54 -6.17 4.57
N TRP A 209 12.95 -5.36 5.55
CA TRP A 209 13.74 -4.16 5.31
C TRP A 209 15.07 -4.51 4.63
N LEU A 210 15.78 -5.55 5.09
CA LEU A 210 17.00 -6.05 4.46
C LEU A 210 16.77 -6.47 3.00
N LYS A 211 15.68 -7.21 2.73
CA LYS A 211 15.32 -7.60 1.35
C LYS A 211 15.00 -6.39 0.48
N HIS A 212 14.32 -5.39 1.05
CA HIS A 212 13.95 -4.16 0.35
C HIS A 212 15.17 -3.29 0.02
N THR A 213 16.04 -3.02 0.99
CA THR A 213 17.24 -2.19 0.79
C THR A 213 18.16 -2.77 -0.28
N VAL A 214 18.37 -4.09 -0.28
CA VAL A 214 19.16 -4.79 -1.30
C VAL A 214 18.60 -4.63 -2.73
N GLN A 215 17.27 -4.60 -2.89
CA GLN A 215 16.63 -4.45 -4.20
C GLN A 215 16.52 -3.00 -4.65
N TYR A 216 16.37 -2.07 -3.71
CA TYR A 216 16.13 -0.67 -4.02
C TYR A 216 17.40 0.08 -4.42
N GLY A 217 18.57 -0.28 -3.87
CA GLY A 217 19.86 0.32 -4.25
C GLY A 217 20.13 0.27 -5.77
N PRO A 218 20.13 -0.92 -6.41
CA PRO A 218 20.34 -1.05 -7.86
C PRO A 218 19.24 -0.37 -8.71
N LEU A 219 18.01 -0.30 -8.22
CA LEU A 219 16.91 0.38 -8.91
C LEU A 219 17.11 1.90 -8.89
N CYS A 220 17.45 2.47 -7.73
CA CYS A 220 17.82 3.88 -7.60
C CYS A 220 19.00 4.22 -8.50
N GLU A 221 20.05 3.40 -8.51
CA GLU A 221 21.19 3.61 -9.40
C GLU A 221 20.79 3.57 -10.89
N ARG A 222 19.91 2.64 -11.27
CA ARG A 222 19.43 2.55 -12.66
C ARG A 222 18.60 3.77 -13.05
N VAL A 223 17.69 4.21 -12.19
CA VAL A 223 16.92 5.45 -12.38
C VAL A 223 17.87 6.64 -12.48
N MET A 224 18.84 6.78 -11.56
CA MET A 224 19.84 7.84 -11.60
C MET A 224 20.66 7.83 -12.90
N LYS A 225 21.07 6.65 -13.40
CA LYS A 225 21.81 6.50 -14.67
C LYS A 225 20.97 6.85 -15.90
N GLN A 226 19.66 6.66 -15.83
CA GLN A 226 18.73 6.90 -16.96
C GLN A 226 18.06 8.29 -16.90
N CYS A 227 18.09 8.94 -15.73
CA CYS A 227 17.57 10.29 -15.56
C CYS A 227 18.54 11.32 -16.15
N VAL A 228 18.08 12.04 -17.17
CA VAL A 228 18.78 13.23 -17.66
C VAL A 228 18.41 14.41 -16.77
N VAL A 229 19.41 15.00 -16.12
CA VAL A 229 19.23 16.22 -15.31
C VAL A 229 18.87 17.38 -16.24
N LYS A 230 17.59 17.76 -16.28
CA LYS A 230 17.11 18.88 -17.12
C LYS A 230 17.35 20.25 -16.48
N LYS A 231 17.45 20.31 -15.14
CA LYS A 231 17.63 21.56 -14.41
C LYS A 231 18.38 21.29 -13.11
N VAL A 232 19.44 22.06 -12.85
CA VAL A 232 20.15 22.09 -11.58
C VAL A 232 19.84 23.41 -10.91
N ASN A 233 19.10 23.38 -9.80
CA ASN A 233 18.94 24.54 -8.95
C ASN A 233 19.97 24.43 -7.83
N ARG A 234 20.90 25.39 -7.79
CA ARG A 234 21.81 25.55 -6.65
C ARG A 234 21.08 26.41 -5.64
N ILE A 235 20.93 25.91 -4.42
CA ILE A 235 20.26 26.67 -3.35
C ILE A 235 21.31 26.93 -2.29
N ASP A 236 21.81 28.14 -2.33
CA ASP A 236 22.76 28.75 -1.42
C ASP A 236 22.00 29.27 -0.20
N HIS A 237 22.39 28.73 0.95
CA HIS A 237 21.95 29.10 2.29
C HIS A 237 20.47 28.80 2.64
N SER A 238 20.31 27.93 3.65
CA SER A 238 19.11 27.76 4.48
C SER A 238 17.79 27.41 3.79
N ALA A 239 17.78 26.32 3.02
CA ALA A 239 16.54 25.60 2.75
C ALA A 239 16.60 24.20 3.40
N LYS A 240 15.73 23.96 4.39
CA LYS A 240 15.46 22.61 4.90
C LYS A 240 14.60 21.88 3.86
N PHE A 241 15.24 21.23 2.87
CA PHE A 241 14.54 20.41 1.86
C PHE A 241 13.95 19.14 2.46
N CYS A 242 14.62 18.57 3.45
CA CYS A 242 14.13 17.48 4.25
C CYS A 242 14.75 17.56 5.66
N LYS A 243 14.05 17.07 6.68
CA LYS A 243 14.64 16.89 8.02
C LYS A 243 15.63 15.72 8.09
N THR A 244 15.61 14.82 7.09
CA THR A 244 16.33 13.55 7.10
C THR A 244 16.63 13.11 5.67
N LEU A 245 17.92 13.01 5.29
CA LEU A 245 18.36 12.40 4.04
C LEU A 245 18.45 10.88 4.25
N LYS A 246 17.74 10.08 3.43
CA LYS A 246 17.75 8.62 3.51
C LYS A 246 18.76 8.05 2.49
N GLU A 247 19.83 7.44 2.99
CA GLU A 247 20.76 6.67 2.18
C GLU A 247 20.38 5.19 2.26
N TRP A 248 20.20 4.54 1.09
CA TRP A 248 19.67 3.18 0.99
C TRP A 248 20.77 2.10 1.04
N GLU A 249 21.89 2.37 1.71
CA GLU A 249 22.91 1.36 1.93
C GLU A 249 22.63 0.56 3.21
N ALA A 250 22.61 -0.77 3.08
CA ALA A 250 22.33 -1.71 4.16
C ALA A 250 23.48 -1.85 5.18
N ARG A 251 24.16 -0.74 5.52
CA ARG A 251 25.25 -0.75 6.51
C ARG A 251 24.80 -0.38 7.92
N GLY A 252 23.59 0.19 8.07
CA GLY A 252 23.08 0.62 9.39
C GLY A 252 23.87 1.76 10.02
N VAL A 253 24.69 2.46 9.23
CA VAL A 253 25.53 3.57 9.69
C VAL A 253 24.83 4.89 9.38
N ARG A 254 24.78 5.78 10.37
CA ARG A 254 24.35 7.17 10.18
C ARG A 254 25.53 7.98 9.65
N TYR A 255 25.37 8.59 8.49
CA TYR A 255 26.37 9.50 7.95
C TYR A 255 26.14 10.92 8.48
N ASN A 256 27.23 11.57 8.91
CA ASN A 256 27.21 12.99 9.23
C ASN A 256 27.25 13.78 7.91
N LEU A 257 26.20 14.58 7.64
CA LEU A 257 25.99 15.27 6.37
C LEU A 257 26.76 16.60 6.24
N ILE A 258 27.68 16.89 7.17
CA ILE A 258 28.54 18.08 7.06
C ILE A 258 29.36 17.96 5.76
N GLY A 259 28.98 18.74 4.75
CA GLY A 259 29.63 18.77 3.42
C GLY A 259 28.95 17.96 2.32
N ALA A 260 27.82 17.29 2.58
CA ALA A 260 27.09 16.53 1.55
C ALA A 260 26.47 17.46 0.49
N LYS A 261 26.71 17.17 -0.80
CA LYS A 261 26.06 17.85 -1.93
C LYS A 261 24.86 17.01 -2.40
N LEU A 262 23.65 17.54 -2.28
CA LEU A 262 22.44 16.90 -2.80
C LEU A 262 22.27 17.21 -4.30
N LEU A 263 21.99 16.18 -5.10
CA LEU A 263 21.48 16.33 -6.46
C LEU A 263 19.97 16.12 -6.45
N LEU A 264 19.19 17.19 -6.62
CA LEU A 264 17.74 17.12 -6.76
C LEU A 264 17.39 16.73 -8.20
N LEU A 265 16.90 15.50 -8.37
CA LEU A 265 16.34 15.01 -9.63
C LEU A 265 14.86 15.38 -9.67
N VAL A 266 14.50 16.42 -10.41
CA VAL A 266 13.10 16.77 -10.69
C VAL A 266 12.71 16.12 -12.03
N GLN A 267 11.84 15.11 -11.98
CA GLN A 267 11.13 14.61 -13.16
C GLN A 267 9.89 15.47 -13.41
N ASN A 268 9.73 15.97 -14.64
CA ASN A 268 8.46 16.49 -15.13
C ASN A 268 7.55 15.33 -15.55
#